data_AF-A0A1M5B514-F1
#
_entry.id   AF-A0A1M5B514-F1
#
_cell.length_a   1.000
_cell.length_b   1.000
_cell.length_c   1.000
_cell.angle_alpha   90.00
_cell.angle_beta   90.00
_cell.angle_gamma   90.00
#
_symmetry.space_group_name_H-M   'P 1'
#
loop_
_entity.id
_entity.type
_entity.pdbx_description
1 polymer ?
#
loop_
_entity_poly.entity_id
_entity_poly.type
_entity_poly.pdbx_seq_one_letter_code
_entity_poly.pdbx_strand_id
1 'polypeptide(L)'
;MKIRTLVGTLVLSVASIGTTSAAQQTVTLAVDNMTCSTCPYTVKKSLGQVPGVKEVTASFEGKSATVTFEDTETSVADLIAATTNAGYPSRLATEKAEEQAQ
;
A
#
# COMPACT_ATOMS: atom_id res chain seq x y z
N MET A 1 -3.76 5.67 61.72
CA MET A 1 -4.99 6.09 61.00
C MET A 1 -4.68 5.97 59.51
N LYS A 2 -5.04 4.85 58.87
CA LYS A 2 -6.32 4.60 58.18
C LYS A 2 -6.53 5.54 57.00
N ILE A 3 -5.94 5.20 55.85
CA ILE A 3 -6.63 5.27 54.56
C ILE A 3 -6.41 3.93 53.87
N ARG A 4 -7.48 3.15 53.94
CA ARG A 4 -7.73 1.91 53.21
C ARG A 4 -8.68 2.34 52.10
N THR A 5 -8.27 2.27 50.85
CA THR A 5 -9.24 2.30 49.75
C THR A 5 -8.78 1.36 48.65
N LEU A 6 -9.22 0.12 48.81
CA LEU A 6 -9.34 -0.89 47.78
C LEU A 6 -10.46 -0.46 46.81
N VAL A 7 -10.12 -0.23 45.55
CA VAL A 7 -11.03 -0.28 44.40
C VAL A 7 -10.17 -0.87 43.27
N GLY A 8 -10.32 -2.11 42.81
CA GLY A 8 -11.51 -2.95 42.81
C GLY A 8 -12.33 -2.65 41.55
N THR A 9 -11.84 -3.01 40.37
CA THR A 9 -12.55 -3.83 39.36
C THR A 9 -11.71 -3.97 38.09
N LEU A 10 -11.33 -5.21 37.85
CA LEU A 10 -10.97 -5.84 36.60
C LEU A 10 -11.95 -5.44 35.47
N VAL A 11 -11.44 -4.82 34.41
CA VAL A 11 -12.15 -4.77 33.12
C VAL A 11 -11.28 -5.53 32.11
N LEU A 12 -11.55 -6.83 32.00
CA LEU A 12 -10.99 -7.70 30.97
C LEU A 12 -11.83 -7.53 29.70
N SER A 13 -11.61 -6.44 28.97
CA SER A 13 -12.23 -6.24 27.66
C SER A 13 -11.49 -7.11 26.64
N VAL A 14 -11.88 -8.37 26.50
CA VAL A 14 -11.53 -9.18 25.33
C VAL A 14 -12.32 -8.62 24.15
N ALA A 15 -11.78 -7.60 23.49
CA ALA A 15 -12.18 -7.30 22.13
C ALA A 15 -11.53 -8.40 21.27
N SER A 16 -12.33 -9.42 20.95
CA SER A 16 -12.04 -10.34 19.86
C SER A 16 -11.86 -9.48 18.62
N ILE A 17 -10.62 -9.11 18.33
CA ILE A 17 -10.26 -8.42 17.12
C ILE A 17 -10.53 -9.45 16.03
N GLY A 18 -11.71 -9.37 15.42
CA GLY A 18 -11.94 -10.03 14.16
C GLY A 18 -10.86 -9.52 13.23
N THR A 19 -9.95 -10.39 12.84
CA THR A 19 -9.10 -10.14 11.68
C THR A 19 -10.03 -10.05 10.50
N THR A 20 -10.55 -8.85 10.23
CA THR A 20 -10.87 -8.49 8.86
C THR A 20 -9.53 -8.54 8.14
N SER A 21 -9.29 -9.67 7.48
CA SER A 21 -8.09 -9.84 6.66
C SER A 21 -8.31 -8.93 5.46
N ALA A 22 -7.74 -7.73 5.51
CA ALA A 22 -7.55 -6.93 4.31
C ALA A 22 -6.76 -7.81 3.32
N ALA A 23 -7.25 -7.93 2.09
CA ALA A 23 -6.59 -8.77 1.11
C ALA A 23 -5.50 -7.93 0.45
N GLN A 24 -4.25 -8.30 0.72
CA GLN A 24 -3.12 -7.69 0.05
C GLN A 24 -3.17 -8.02 -1.44
N GLN A 25 -3.13 -6.98 -2.25
CA GLN A 25 -3.08 -7.07 -3.70
C GLN A 25 -1.74 -6.53 -4.18
N THR A 26 -1.14 -7.24 -5.13
CA THR A 26 0.08 -6.81 -5.79
C THR A 26 -0.22 -6.58 -7.26
N VAL A 27 0.01 -5.35 -7.72
CA VAL A 27 -0.19 -4.97 -9.11
C VAL A 27 1.07 -4.36 -9.70
N THR A 28 1.24 -4.51 -11.01
CA THR A 28 2.28 -3.80 -11.75
C THR A 28 1.64 -2.72 -12.59
N LEU A 29 2.15 -1.50 -12.45
CA LEU A 29 1.77 -0.33 -13.23
C LEU A 29 2.86 -0.09 -14.27
N ALA A 30 2.48 0.02 -15.54
CA ALA A 30 3.32 0.55 -16.58
C ALA A 30 3.28 2.08 -16.50
N VAL A 31 4.43 2.71 -16.30
CA VAL A 31 4.55 4.13 -15.96
C VAL A 31 5.18 4.89 -17.13
N ASP A 32 4.49 5.95 -17.57
CA ASP A 32 4.95 6.82 -18.64
C ASP A 32 5.87 7.93 -18.10
N ASN A 33 6.60 8.59 -18.99
CA ASN A 33 7.55 9.68 -18.68
C ASN A 33 8.69 9.33 -17.70
N MET A 34 8.94 8.04 -17.45
CA MET A 34 10.09 7.57 -16.69
C MET A 34 11.35 7.56 -17.58
N THR A 35 11.90 8.74 -17.87
CA THR A 35 13.01 8.95 -18.83
C THR A 35 14.36 9.28 -18.18
N CYS A 36 14.39 9.41 -16.86
CA CYS A 36 15.58 9.74 -16.09
C CYS A 36 15.90 8.70 -15.01
N SER A 37 17.18 8.48 -14.70
CA SER A 37 17.63 7.53 -13.68
C SER A 37 17.12 7.84 -12.27
N THR A 38 16.75 9.10 -12.03
CA THR A 38 16.15 9.57 -10.77
C THR A 38 14.63 9.51 -10.74
N CYS A 39 13.97 9.32 -11.89
CA CYS A 39 12.51 9.31 -12.02
C CYS A 39 11.83 8.20 -11.18
N PRO A 40 12.39 6.97 -11.06
CA PRO A 40 11.80 5.94 -10.21
C PRO A 40 11.64 6.37 -8.75
N TYR A 41 12.54 7.20 -8.21
CA TYR A 41 12.44 7.66 -6.81
C TYR A 41 11.20 8.51 -6.59
N THR A 42 10.85 9.39 -7.53
CA THR A 42 9.65 10.22 -7.44
C THR A 42 8.39 9.37 -7.50
N VAL A 43 8.35 8.39 -8.41
CA VAL A 43 7.23 7.43 -8.54
C VAL A 43 7.06 6.60 -7.26
N LYS A 44 8.17 6.08 -6.69
CA LYS A 44 8.12 5.36 -5.41
C LYS A 44 7.59 6.24 -4.29
N LYS A 45 8.02 7.50 -4.23
CA LYS A 45 7.59 8.45 -3.21
C LYS A 45 6.10 8.77 -3.33
N SER A 46 5.57 8.98 -4.54
CA SER A 46 4.15 9.27 -4.73
C SER A 46 3.27 8.08 -4.34
N LEU A 47 3.67 6.86 -4.72
CA LEU A 47 2.93 5.64 -4.38
C LEU A 47 3.00 5.32 -2.88
N GLY A 48 4.16 5.52 -2.24
CA GLY A 48 4.31 5.30 -0.79
C GLY A 48 3.56 6.29 0.09
N GLN A 49 3.00 7.37 -0.48
CA GLN A 49 2.14 8.32 0.22
C GLN A 49 0.65 7.96 0.16
N VAL A 50 0.28 6.97 -0.66
CA VAL A 50 -1.10 6.50 -0.76
C VAL A 50 -1.43 5.63 0.46
N PRO A 51 -2.54 5.85 1.18
CA PRO A 51 -2.98 4.98 2.28
C PRO A 51 -3.05 3.51 1.87
N GLY A 52 -2.86 2.57 2.78
CA GLY A 52 -2.92 1.14 2.46
C GLY A 52 -1.77 0.58 1.62
N VAL A 53 -0.88 1.39 1.04
CA VAL A 53 0.32 0.89 0.35
C VAL A 53 1.31 0.35 1.37
N LYS A 54 1.77 -0.89 1.16
CA LYS A 54 2.73 -1.59 2.02
C LYS A 54 4.12 -1.63 1.41
N GLU A 55 4.20 -1.83 0.10
CA GLU A 55 5.47 -1.95 -0.59
C GLU A 55 5.40 -1.34 -2.00
N VAL A 56 6.50 -0.70 -2.41
CA VAL A 56 6.65 -0.15 -3.76
C VAL A 56 8.05 -0.44 -4.29
N THR A 57 8.09 -1.01 -5.49
CA THR A 57 9.32 -1.18 -6.28
C THR A 57 9.10 -0.54 -7.63
N ALA A 58 10.08 0.24 -8.11
CA ALA A 58 10.03 0.87 -9.43
C ALA A 58 11.29 0.52 -10.21
N SER A 59 11.10 0.17 -11.48
CA SER A 59 12.18 -0.17 -12.41
C SER A 59 12.25 0.87 -13.53
N PHE A 60 13.40 1.51 -13.65
CA PHE A 60 13.69 2.40 -14.77
C PHE A 60 13.77 1.63 -16.10
N GLU A 61 14.43 0.47 -16.08
CA GLU A 61 14.62 -0.37 -17.27
C GLU A 61 13.29 -0.91 -17.80
N GLY A 62 12.42 -1.38 -16.90
CA GLY A 62 11.10 -1.91 -17.22
C GLY A 62 10.01 -0.85 -17.40
N LYS A 63 10.32 0.44 -17.11
CA LYS A 63 9.35 1.54 -17.04
C LYS A 63 8.08 1.16 -16.28
N SER A 64 8.26 0.50 -15.13
CA SER A 64 7.17 -0.09 -14.37
C SER A 64 7.33 0.15 -12.88
N ALA A 65 6.21 0.10 -12.15
CA ALA A 65 6.16 0.14 -10.70
C ALA A 65 5.27 -0.98 -10.19
N THR A 66 5.82 -1.88 -9.38
CA THR A 66 5.07 -2.91 -8.67
C THR A 66 4.71 -2.39 -7.29
N VAL A 67 3.43 -2.52 -6.94
CA VAL A 67 2.86 -1.98 -5.70
C VAL A 67 2.07 -3.07 -5.01
N THR A 68 2.38 -3.27 -3.72
CA THR A 68 1.58 -4.10 -2.81
C THR A 68 0.76 -3.18 -1.92
N PHE A 69 -0.56 -3.35 -1.92
CA PHE A 69 -1.49 -2.51 -1.17
C PHE A 69 -2.65 -3.32 -0.60
N GLU A 70 -3.31 -2.76 0.41
CA GLU A 70 -4.54 -3.32 0.98
C GLU A 70 -5.75 -2.84 0.18
N ASP A 71 -6.53 -3.77 -0.36
CA ASP A 71 -7.72 -3.47 -1.17
C ASP A 71 -8.86 -2.78 -0.40
N THR A 72 -8.84 -2.89 0.93
CA THR A 72 -9.76 -2.19 1.83
C THR A 72 -9.46 -0.70 2.00
N GLU A 73 -8.23 -0.27 1.75
CA GLU A 73 -7.78 1.12 1.97
C GLU A 73 -7.48 1.86 0.65
N THR A 74 -7.15 1.13 -0.41
CA THR A 74 -6.71 1.70 -1.69
C THR A 74 -7.17 0.86 -2.87
N SER A 75 -7.41 1.53 -4.00
CA SER A 75 -7.67 0.89 -5.27
C SER A 75 -6.56 1.15 -6.29
N VAL A 76 -6.52 0.34 -7.36
CA VAL A 76 -5.63 0.59 -8.50
C VAL A 76 -5.83 1.98 -9.11
N ALA A 77 -7.07 2.47 -9.14
CA ALA A 77 -7.38 3.80 -9.66
C ALA A 77 -6.70 4.91 -8.83
N ASP A 78 -6.64 4.75 -7.51
CA ASP A 78 -5.97 5.70 -6.61
C ASP A 78 -4.45 5.71 -6.84
N LEU A 79 -3.85 4.55 -7.09
CA LEU A 79 -2.43 4.43 -7.43
C LEU A 79 -2.11 5.11 -8.77
N ILE A 80 -2.97 4.92 -9.77
CA ILE A 80 -2.85 5.59 -11.08
C ILE A 80 -3.01 7.12 -10.91
N ALA A 81 -3.97 7.56 -10.11
CA ALA A 81 -4.17 8.98 -9.83
C ALA A 81 -2.96 9.59 -9.11
N ALA A 82 -2.39 8.91 -8.12
CA ALA A 82 -1.22 9.37 -7.38
C ALA A 82 0.01 9.56 -8.28
N THR A 83 0.27 8.60 -9.16
CA THR A 83 1.38 8.68 -10.13
C THR A 83 1.13 9.75 -11.19
N THR A 84 -0.11 9.87 -11.68
CA THR A 84 -0.52 10.94 -12.61
C THR A 84 -0.33 12.33 -12.01
N ASN A 85 -0.76 12.53 -10.76
CA ASN A 85 -0.60 13.80 -10.03
C ASN A 85 0.88 14.15 -9.79
N ALA A 86 1.76 13.15 -9.73
CA ALA A 86 3.21 13.33 -9.65
C ALA A 86 3.87 13.58 -11.02
N GLY A 87 3.12 13.64 -12.12
CA GLY A 87 3.62 13.83 -13.48
C GLY A 87 4.05 12.55 -14.20
N TYR A 88 3.71 11.39 -13.63
CA TYR A 88 4.02 10.07 -14.16
C TYR A 88 2.74 9.26 -14.40
N PRO A 89 1.95 9.58 -15.44
CA PRO A 89 0.76 8.81 -15.80
C PRO A 89 1.09 7.32 -15.88
N SER A 90 0.18 6.47 -15.43
CA SER A 90 0.39 5.03 -15.45
C SER A 90 -0.88 4.26 -15.78
N ARG A 91 -0.71 3.00 -16.16
CA ARG A 91 -1.81 2.05 -16.40
C ARG A 91 -1.45 0.69 -15.84
N LEU A 92 -2.44 -0.14 -15.56
CA LEU A 92 -2.18 -1.55 -15.25
C LEU A 92 -1.39 -2.18 -16.39
N ALA A 93 -0.29 -2.83 -16.04
CA ALA A 93 0.37 -3.74 -16.95
C ALA A 93 -0.53 -4.98 -17.07
N THR A 94 -1.27 -5.07 -18.19
CA THR A 94 -1.74 -6.37 -18.67
C THR A 94 -0.48 -7.22 -18.89
N GLU A 95 -0.47 -8.45 -18.36
CA GLU A 95 0.64 -9.41 -18.28
C GLU A 95 1.33 -9.45 -16.89
N LYS A 96 1.02 -10.52 -16.13
CA LYS A 96 1.48 -10.89 -14.77
C LYS A 96 0.72 -10.37 -13.53
N ALA A 97 -0.60 -10.59 -13.49
CA ALA A 97 -1.34 -10.68 -12.23
C ALA A 97 -1.76 -12.12 -11.86
N GLU A 98 -1.25 -13.13 -12.57
CA GLU A 98 -1.46 -14.55 -12.23
C GLU A 98 -0.15 -15.32 -12.38
N GLU A 99 0.03 -16.31 -11.50
CA GLU A 99 1.14 -17.28 -11.42
C GLU A 99 2.39 -16.86 -10.61
N GLN A 100 2.26 -16.73 -9.28
CA GLN A 100 3.32 -17.11 -8.33
C GLN A 100 2.69 -17.66 -7.02
N ALA A 101 2.04 -18.82 -7.13
CA ALA A 101 1.86 -19.74 -6.03
C ALA A 101 2.22 -21.14 -6.54
N GLN A 102 3.45 -21.58 -6.26
CA GLN A 102 3.86 -22.98 -6.27
C GLN A 102 4.18 -23.39 -4.85
#